data_AF-A0A4C1WJQ8-F1
#
_entry.id   AF-A0A4C1WJQ8-F1
#
_cell.length_a   1.000
_cell.length_b   1.000
_cell.length_c   1.000
_cell.angle_alpha   90.00
_cell.angle_beta   90.00
_cell.angle_gamma   90.00
#
_symmetry.space_group_name_H-M   'P 1'
#
loop_
_entity.id
_entity.type
_entity.pdbx_description
1 polymer ?
#
loop_
_entity_poly.entity_id
_entity_poly.type
_entity_poly.pdbx_seq_one_letter_code
_entity_poly.pdbx_strand_id
1 'polypeptide(L)'
;MPKKPTRNGFYYYMQTFKEQQRKNGIVYNNLKETADAAGPYWTELPKSEKDRYNALAKQGDKNNEGNHRYTSMGVSFAEIDRREREKREAEERETQDIRNIVVSKAFAQSLIQEDFFVMDVNHYCCTSHGEYVICECTLLTFNFMDGIKDVYHEIINPGRQWQMLSMVRTRSPLVRLIALSAHAEVAAGHAVP
;
A
#
# COMPACT_ATOMS: atom_id res chain seq x y z
N MET A 1 7.89 33.95 15.93
CA MET A 1 8.83 33.05 15.23
C MET A 1 9.26 33.73 13.93
N PRO A 2 10.56 33.85 13.61
CA PRO A 2 10.98 34.47 12.34
C PRO A 2 10.46 33.63 11.17
N LYS A 3 9.80 34.28 10.20
CA LYS A 3 9.30 33.64 8.99
C LYS A 3 10.47 32.98 8.26
N LYS A 4 10.38 31.68 7.98
CA LYS A 4 11.38 30.98 7.17
C LYS A 4 11.43 31.66 5.78
N PRO A 5 12.62 32.02 5.27
CA PRO A 5 12.73 32.70 3.99
C PRO A 5 12.21 31.79 2.88
N THR A 6 11.27 32.30 2.09
CA THR A 6 10.69 31.62 0.94
C THR A 6 11.78 31.36 -0.10
N ARG A 7 11.83 30.15 -0.66
CA ARG A 7 12.85 29.75 -1.63
C ARG A 7 12.56 30.43 -2.97
N ASN A 8 13.37 31.41 -3.35
CA ASN A 8 13.24 32.14 -4.61
C ASN A 8 13.93 31.41 -5.80
N GLY A 9 13.81 31.92 -7.02
CA GLY A 9 14.45 31.30 -8.20
C GLY A 9 15.97 31.19 -8.09
N PHE A 10 16.62 32.15 -7.41
CA PHE A 10 18.06 32.11 -7.15
C PHE A 10 18.47 30.90 -6.31
N TYR A 11 17.65 30.46 -5.34
CA TYR A 11 17.90 29.26 -4.56
C TYR A 11 18.02 28.00 -5.44
N TYR A 12 17.12 27.81 -6.41
CA TYR A 12 17.15 26.65 -7.31
C TYR A 12 18.32 26.71 -8.30
N TYR A 13 18.66 27.91 -8.77
CA TYR A 13 19.85 28.13 -9.57
C TYR A 13 21.13 27.77 -8.81
N MET A 14 21.25 28.21 -7.56
CA MET A 14 22.40 27.94 -6.70
C MET A 14 22.63 26.43 -6.48
N GLN A 15 21.56 25.63 -6.33
CA GLN A 15 21.68 24.17 -6.23
C GLN A 15 22.21 23.54 -7.53
N THR A 16 21.67 23.97 -8.66
CA THR A 16 22.11 23.49 -9.99
C THR A 16 23.57 23.88 -10.25
N PHE A 17 23.95 25.11 -9.91
CA PHE A 17 25.32 25.60 -10.00
C PHE A 17 26.27 24.80 -9.10
N LYS A 18 25.87 24.52 -7.86
CA LYS A 18 26.66 23.70 -6.93
C LYS A 18 26.90 22.29 -7.49
N GLU A 19 25.91 21.67 -8.10
CA GLU A 19 26.06 20.36 -8.74
C GLU A 19 26.98 20.38 -9.96
N GLN A 20 26.88 21.42 -10.80
CA GLN A 20 27.78 21.62 -11.94
C GLN A 20 29.22 21.79 -11.49
N GLN A 21 29.46 22.62 -10.47
CA GLN A 21 30.80 22.83 -9.92
C GLN A 21 31.34 21.57 -9.25
N ARG A 22 30.48 20.77 -8.58
CA ARG A 22 30.86 19.46 -8.04
C ARG A 22 31.32 18.50 -9.13
N LYS A 23 30.67 18.49 -10.30
CA LYS A 23 31.11 17.68 -11.46
C LYS A 23 32.47 18.15 -12.01
N ASN A 24 32.78 19.43 -11.85
CA ASN A 24 34.08 20.01 -12.21
C ASN A 24 35.13 19.87 -11.08
N GLY A 25 34.84 19.10 -10.02
CA GLY A 25 35.76 18.85 -8.92
C GLY A 25 35.79 19.94 -7.83
N ILE A 26 34.95 20.98 -7.94
CA ILE A 26 34.88 22.08 -6.97
C ILE A 26 33.71 21.85 -6.02
N VAL A 27 33.99 21.75 -4.72
CA VAL A 27 32.97 21.50 -3.69
C VAL A 27 32.89 22.69 -2.73
N TYR A 28 31.72 23.32 -2.66
CA TYR A 28 31.43 24.38 -1.69
C TYR A 28 30.92 23.81 -0.37
N ASN A 29 31.53 24.22 0.75
CA ASN A 29 31.25 23.67 2.08
C ASN A 29 29.98 24.26 2.70
N ASN A 30 29.66 25.51 2.38
CA ASN A 30 28.47 26.16 2.89
C ASN A 30 27.65 26.87 1.78
N LEU A 31 26.39 27.17 2.12
CA LEU A 31 25.46 27.85 1.21
C LEU A 31 25.88 29.30 0.91
N LYS A 32 26.64 29.94 1.81
CA LYS A 32 27.11 31.31 1.65
C LYS A 32 28.18 31.41 0.56
N GLU A 33 29.19 30.55 0.61
CA GLU A 33 30.23 30.39 -0.42
C GLU A 33 29.62 30.09 -1.79
N THR A 34 28.59 29.24 -1.81
CA THR A 34 27.88 28.92 -3.04
C THR A 34 27.14 30.14 -3.59
N ALA A 35 26.51 30.95 -2.71
CA ALA A 35 25.80 32.16 -3.11
C ALA A 35 26.76 33.25 -3.61
N ASP A 36 27.90 33.44 -2.96
CA ASP A 36 28.93 34.40 -3.34
C ASP A 36 29.53 34.04 -4.71
N ALA A 37 29.79 32.75 -4.96
CA ALA A 37 30.28 32.27 -6.25
C ALA A 37 29.21 32.29 -7.36
N ALA A 38 27.95 31.97 -7.04
CA ALA A 38 26.87 31.90 -8.03
C ALA A 38 26.26 33.27 -8.38
N GLY A 39 26.37 34.26 -7.50
CA GLY A 39 25.76 35.59 -7.63
C GLY A 39 26.14 36.34 -8.93
N PRO A 40 27.42 36.40 -9.33
CA PRO A 40 27.84 37.00 -10.60
C PRO A 40 27.22 36.29 -11.81
N TYR A 41 27.31 34.96 -11.86
CA TYR A 41 26.76 34.16 -12.97
C TYR A 41 25.23 34.22 -13.05
N TRP A 42 24.55 34.32 -11.90
CA TRP A 42 23.11 34.56 -11.87
C TRP A 42 22.75 35.92 -12.47
N THR A 43 23.55 36.96 -12.21
CA THR A 43 23.28 38.30 -12.74
C THR A 43 23.44 38.35 -14.25
N GLU A 44 24.44 37.65 -14.78
CA GLU A 44 24.71 37.52 -16.23
C GLU A 44 23.75 36.58 -16.95
N LEU A 45 23.00 35.75 -16.22
CA LEU A 45 22.07 34.79 -16.81
C LEU A 45 20.97 35.49 -17.65
N PRO A 46 20.66 34.97 -18.85
CA PRO A 46 19.55 35.47 -19.66
C PRO A 46 18.22 35.44 -18.92
N LYS A 47 17.33 36.39 -19.23
CA LYS A 47 16.02 36.51 -18.58
C LYS A 47 15.17 35.24 -18.75
N SER A 48 15.24 34.59 -19.92
CA SER A 48 14.56 33.30 -20.19
C SER A 48 14.96 32.19 -19.22
N GLU A 49 16.26 32.10 -18.91
CA GLU A 49 16.78 31.11 -17.96
C GLU A 49 16.42 31.46 -16.52
N LYS A 50 16.45 32.75 -16.15
CA LYS A 50 15.96 33.21 -14.84
C LYS A 50 14.49 32.87 -14.64
N ASP A 51 13.68 33.05 -15.68
CA ASP A 51 12.25 32.73 -15.66
C ASP A 51 11.99 31.23 -15.45
N ARG A 52 12.85 30.36 -16.02
CA ARG A 52 12.81 28.91 -15.76
C ARG A 52 12.99 28.60 -14.27
N TYR A 53 14.00 29.17 -13.62
CA TYR A 53 14.23 28.96 -12.18
C TYR A 53 13.16 29.60 -11.29
N ASN A 54 12.61 30.76 -11.69
CA ASN A 54 11.48 31.37 -11.00
C ASN A 54 10.19 30.54 -11.12
N ALA A 55 9.97 29.86 -12.25
CA ALA A 55 8.86 28.91 -12.41
C ALA A 55 9.04 27.68 -11.51
N LEU A 56 10.26 27.16 -11.39
CA LEU A 56 10.59 26.08 -10.44
C LEU A 56 10.32 26.49 -8.98
N ALA A 57 10.64 27.73 -8.60
CA ALA A 57 10.32 28.24 -7.28
C ALA A 57 8.81 28.26 -6.99
N LYS A 58 8.00 28.70 -7.96
CA LYS A 58 6.54 28.68 -7.86
C LYS A 58 5.95 27.28 -7.78
N GLN A 59 6.57 26.28 -8.42
CA GLN A 59 6.14 24.88 -8.33
C GLN A 59 6.56 24.21 -7.01
N GLY A 60 7.77 24.50 -6.52
CA GLY A 60 8.27 23.95 -5.27
C GLY A 60 7.49 24.41 -4.04
N ASP A 61 6.97 25.63 -4.04
CA ASP A 61 6.07 26.12 -2.98
C ASP A 61 4.73 25.36 -2.98
N LYS A 62 4.16 25.05 -4.16
CA LYS A 62 2.91 24.27 -4.27
C LYS A 62 3.05 22.83 -3.79
N ASN A 63 4.18 22.18 -4.07
CA ASN A 63 4.42 20.80 -3.62
C ASN A 63 4.65 20.70 -2.10
N ASN A 64 5.09 21.78 -1.45
CA ASN A 64 5.28 21.82 0.00
C ASN A 64 3.97 22.06 0.77
N GLU A 65 2.99 22.75 0.16
CA GLU A 65 1.70 23.06 0.79
C GLU A 65 0.83 21.83 1.07
N GLY A 66 0.91 20.78 0.24
CA GLY A 66 0.19 19.52 0.45
C GLY A 66 0.72 18.70 1.63
N ASN A 67 2.01 18.86 1.96
CA ASN A 67 2.68 18.08 3.01
C ASN A 67 2.38 18.57 4.43
N HIS A 68 1.69 19.72 4.56
CA HIS A 68 1.34 20.34 5.84
C HIS A 68 -0.16 20.34 6.12
N ARG A 69 -0.98 19.76 5.24
CA ARG A 69 -2.41 19.59 5.48
C ARG A 69 -2.61 18.27 6.22
N TYR A 70 -3.33 18.33 7.33
CA TYR A 70 -3.67 17.18 8.15
C TYR A 70 -5.18 17.04 8.27
N THR A 71 -5.66 15.81 8.41
CA THR A 71 -7.04 15.53 8.79
C THR A 71 -7.26 15.88 10.27
N SER A 72 -8.52 15.94 10.70
CA SER A 72 -8.88 16.11 12.13
C SER A 72 -8.35 14.99 13.03
N MET A 73 -7.92 13.87 12.45
CA MET A 73 -7.29 12.74 13.13
C MET A 73 -5.75 12.79 13.10
N GLY A 74 -5.16 13.90 12.64
CA GLY A 74 -3.72 14.11 12.62
C GLY A 74 -2.95 13.37 11.52
N VAL A 75 -3.63 12.81 10.51
CA VAL A 75 -3.01 12.13 9.37
C VAL A 75 -2.75 13.13 8.25
N SER A 76 -1.56 13.18 7.67
CA SER A 76 -1.28 14.10 6.56
C SER A 76 -1.99 13.66 5.28
N PHE A 77 -2.44 14.60 4.45
CA PHE A 77 -3.03 14.27 3.15
C PHE A 77 -2.00 13.56 2.23
N ALA A 78 -0.72 13.94 2.31
CA ALA A 78 0.34 13.25 1.59
C ALA A 78 0.45 11.75 1.95
N GLU A 79 0.17 11.38 3.20
CA GLU A 79 0.13 9.98 3.64
C GLU A 79 -1.10 9.25 3.06
N ILE A 80 -2.25 9.92 3.00
CA ILE A 80 -3.48 9.36 2.40
C ILE A 80 -3.26 9.10 0.90
N ASP A 81 -2.79 10.11 0.16
CA ASP A 81 -2.49 10.01 -1.27
C ASP A 81 -1.47 8.91 -1.54
N ARG A 82 -0.47 8.75 -0.65
CA ARG A 82 0.52 7.68 -0.77
C ARG A 82 -0.14 6.31 -0.63
N ARG A 83 -0.98 6.10 0.40
CA ARG A 83 -1.68 4.83 0.63
C ARG A 83 -2.62 4.48 -0.52
N GLU A 84 -3.36 5.46 -1.04
CA GLU A 84 -4.24 5.25 -2.18
C GLU A 84 -3.47 4.87 -3.44
N ARG A 85 -2.34 5.54 -3.70
CA ARG A 85 -1.46 5.20 -4.82
C ARG A 85 -0.87 3.80 -4.66
N GLU A 86 -0.34 3.46 -3.49
CA GLU A 86 0.21 2.13 -3.20
C GLU A 86 -0.84 1.03 -3.40
N LYS A 87 -2.08 1.28 -2.96
CA LYS A 87 -3.21 0.37 -3.18
C LYS A 87 -3.52 0.20 -4.67
N ARG A 88 -3.63 1.30 -5.42
CA ARG A 88 -3.91 1.26 -6.86
C ARG A 88 -2.80 0.53 -7.63
N GLU A 89 -1.54 0.82 -7.33
CA GLU A 89 -0.40 0.14 -7.95
C GLU A 89 -0.39 -1.36 -7.64
N ALA A 90 -0.82 -1.78 -6.44
CA ALA A 90 -0.97 -3.18 -6.09
C ALA A 90 -2.09 -3.85 -6.91
N GLU A 91 -3.26 -3.23 -7.02
CA GLU A 91 -4.40 -3.73 -7.82
C GLU A 91 -4.04 -3.84 -9.32
N GLU A 92 -3.31 -2.85 -9.85
CA GLU A 92 -2.83 -2.88 -11.23
C GLU A 92 -1.82 -4.01 -11.47
N ARG A 93 -0.89 -4.24 -10.53
CA ARG A 93 0.06 -5.35 -10.60
C ARG A 93 -0.64 -6.71 -10.57
N GLU A 94 -1.60 -6.89 -9.66
CA GLU A 94 -2.39 -8.12 -9.56
C GLU A 94 -3.16 -8.39 -10.85
N THR A 95 -3.84 -7.37 -11.39
CA THR A 95 -4.58 -7.48 -12.66
C THR A 95 -3.66 -7.87 -13.81
N GLN A 96 -2.46 -7.30 -13.87
CA GLN A 96 -1.50 -7.61 -14.91
C GLN A 96 -0.96 -9.03 -14.77
N ASP A 97 -0.74 -9.51 -13.54
CA ASP A 97 -0.27 -10.87 -13.28
C ASP A 97 -1.31 -11.92 -13.73
N ILE A 98 -2.58 -11.72 -13.35
CA ILE A 98 -3.70 -12.57 -13.80
C ILE A 98 -3.77 -12.60 -15.33
N ARG A 99 -3.67 -11.45 -15.99
CA ARG A 99 -3.64 -11.38 -17.47
C ARG A 99 -2.47 -12.15 -18.05
N ASN A 100 -1.27 -12.02 -17.47
CA ASN A 100 -0.09 -12.72 -17.94
C ASN A 100 -0.25 -14.23 -17.83
N ILE A 101 -0.79 -14.73 -16.71
CA ILE A 101 -1.10 -16.15 -16.51
C ILE A 101 -2.06 -16.64 -17.60
N VAL A 102 -3.21 -15.96 -17.78
CA VAL A 102 -4.22 -16.36 -18.75
C VAL A 102 -3.69 -16.35 -20.18
N VAL A 103 -3.03 -15.26 -20.60
CA VAL A 103 -2.48 -15.13 -21.96
C VAL A 103 -1.40 -16.16 -22.24
N SER A 104 -0.47 -16.36 -21.29
CA SER A 104 0.63 -17.32 -21.47
C SER A 104 0.11 -18.75 -21.60
N LYS A 105 -0.87 -19.15 -20.77
CA LYS A 105 -1.48 -20.48 -20.82
C LYS A 105 -2.39 -20.67 -22.03
N ALA A 106 -3.08 -19.61 -22.47
CA ALA A 106 -3.86 -19.63 -23.71
C ALA A 106 -2.96 -19.82 -24.93
N PHE A 107 -1.84 -19.09 -24.99
CA PHE A 107 -0.85 -19.22 -26.06
C PHE A 107 -0.24 -20.61 -26.11
N ALA A 108 0.03 -21.21 -24.95
CA ALA A 108 0.51 -22.59 -24.83
C ALA A 108 -0.59 -23.65 -25.08
N GLN A 109 -1.83 -23.24 -25.40
CA GLN A 109 -3.00 -24.11 -25.56
C GLN A 109 -3.28 -25.03 -24.37
N SER A 110 -2.83 -24.64 -23.16
CA SER A 110 -2.96 -25.42 -21.93
C SER A 110 -3.95 -24.82 -20.93
N LEU A 111 -4.59 -23.70 -21.27
CA LEU A 111 -5.47 -22.97 -20.36
C LEU A 111 -6.64 -23.82 -19.85
N ILE A 112 -7.16 -24.73 -20.68
CA ILE A 112 -8.33 -25.54 -20.32
C ILE A 112 -7.97 -26.60 -19.25
N GLN A 113 -6.73 -27.10 -19.27
CA GLN A 113 -6.21 -28.08 -18.30
C GLN A 113 -5.54 -27.44 -17.08
N GLU A 114 -5.35 -26.12 -17.07
CA GLU A 114 -4.68 -25.42 -15.98
C GLU A 114 -5.54 -25.43 -14.72
N ASP A 115 -4.95 -25.85 -13.60
CA ASP A 115 -5.64 -25.86 -12.31
C ASP A 115 -5.63 -24.45 -11.68
N PHE A 116 -6.82 -23.97 -11.38
CA PHE A 116 -7.11 -22.74 -10.64
C PHE A 116 -7.57 -23.05 -9.22
N PHE A 117 -7.22 -22.17 -8.29
CA PHE A 117 -7.54 -22.30 -6.88
C PHE A 117 -8.46 -21.15 -6.45
N VAL A 118 -9.57 -21.49 -5.79
CA VAL A 118 -10.52 -20.52 -5.22
C VAL A 118 -10.59 -20.76 -3.73
N MET A 119 -10.41 -19.70 -2.94
CA MET A 119 -10.49 -19.77 -1.49
C MET A 119 -11.60 -18.85 -0.97
N ASP A 120 -12.37 -19.34 0.00
CA ASP A 120 -13.28 -18.53 0.79
C ASP A 120 -13.10 -18.83 2.29
N VAL A 121 -13.22 -17.79 3.12
CA VAL A 121 -12.91 -17.86 4.55
C VAL A 121 -13.93 -17.07 5.35
N ASN A 122 -14.64 -17.76 6.25
CA ASN A 122 -15.46 -17.10 7.27
C ASN A 122 -14.66 -16.85 8.54
N HIS A 123 -14.94 -15.73 9.20
CA HIS A 123 -14.31 -15.36 10.46
C HIS A 123 -15.36 -15.00 11.51
N TYR A 124 -15.03 -15.25 12.78
CA TYR A 124 -15.87 -14.87 13.92
C TYR A 124 -15.88 -13.37 14.14
N CYS A 125 -14.69 -12.76 14.14
CA CYS A 125 -14.50 -11.35 14.41
C CYS A 125 -13.13 -10.87 13.90
N CYS A 126 -12.98 -9.55 13.90
CA CYS A 126 -11.70 -8.87 13.73
C CYS A 126 -11.29 -8.26 15.07
N THR A 127 -10.03 -8.47 15.49
CA THR A 127 -9.49 -7.93 16.74
C THR A 127 -9.27 -6.42 16.64
N SER A 128 -9.03 -5.76 17.77
CA SER A 128 -8.63 -4.34 17.79
C SER A 128 -7.31 -4.07 17.08
N HIS A 129 -6.52 -5.11 16.82
CA HIS A 129 -5.25 -5.03 16.10
C HIS A 129 -5.41 -5.34 14.60
N GLY A 130 -6.63 -5.60 14.12
CA GLY A 130 -6.89 -5.87 12.70
C GLY A 130 -6.73 -7.34 12.29
N GLU A 131 -6.62 -8.26 13.24
CA GLU A 131 -6.45 -9.69 12.98
C GLU A 131 -7.81 -10.40 12.91
N TYR A 132 -7.99 -11.30 11.94
CA TYR A 132 -9.23 -12.04 11.77
C TYR A 132 -9.15 -13.40 12.46
N VAL A 133 -10.13 -13.70 13.33
CA VAL A 133 -10.26 -15.03 13.96
C VAL A 133 -11.09 -15.92 13.06
N ILE A 134 -10.44 -16.80 12.31
CA ILE A 134 -11.07 -17.67 11.31
C ILE A 134 -11.95 -18.74 11.97
N CYS A 135 -13.10 -19.04 11.36
CA CYS A 135 -14.02 -20.08 11.80
C CYS A 135 -14.28 -21.17 10.76
N GLU A 136 -14.07 -20.87 9.48
CA GLU A 136 -14.27 -21.82 8.39
C GLU A 136 -13.39 -21.39 7.21
N CYS A 137 -12.80 -22.37 6.54
CA CYS A 137 -12.00 -22.17 5.35
C CYS A 137 -12.37 -23.21 4.29
N THR A 138 -12.57 -22.76 3.06
CA THR A 138 -12.74 -23.63 1.89
C THR A 138 -11.69 -23.27 0.86
N LEU A 139 -10.97 -24.26 0.35
CA LEU A 139 -10.09 -24.15 -0.80
C LEU A 139 -10.51 -25.17 -1.86
N LEU A 140 -10.84 -24.67 -3.04
CA LEU A 140 -11.34 -25.45 -4.16
C LEU A 140 -10.34 -25.40 -5.30
N THR A 141 -10.04 -26.55 -5.90
CA THR A 141 -9.22 -26.66 -7.11
C THR A 141 -10.13 -27.04 -8.28
N PHE A 142 -10.02 -26.32 -9.39
CA PHE A 142 -10.79 -26.60 -10.60
C PHE A 142 -10.00 -26.28 -11.87
N ASN A 143 -10.38 -26.87 -13.00
CA ASN A 143 -9.96 -26.41 -14.32
C ASN A 143 -11.17 -26.40 -15.26
N PHE A 144 -11.02 -25.90 -16.49
CA PHE A 144 -12.14 -25.82 -17.43
C PHE A 144 -12.48 -27.16 -18.11
N MET A 145 -11.57 -28.15 -18.07
CA MET A 145 -11.76 -29.46 -18.66
C MET A 145 -12.62 -30.38 -17.77
N ASP A 146 -12.21 -30.50 -16.52
CA ASP A 146 -12.71 -31.45 -15.53
C ASP A 146 -13.73 -30.80 -14.57
N GLY A 147 -13.79 -29.45 -14.55
CA GLY A 147 -14.56 -28.72 -13.55
C GLY A 147 -13.88 -28.77 -12.18
N ILE A 148 -14.67 -28.95 -11.12
CA ILE A 148 -14.17 -29.03 -9.74
C ILE A 148 -13.45 -30.37 -9.54
N LYS A 149 -12.17 -30.32 -9.17
CA LYS A 149 -11.32 -31.50 -8.97
C LYS A 149 -11.24 -31.93 -7.52
N ASP A 150 -11.04 -30.96 -6.62
CA ASP A 150 -10.86 -31.21 -5.20
C ASP A 150 -11.35 -30.04 -4.36
N VAL A 151 -11.77 -30.34 -3.14
CA VAL A 151 -12.27 -29.37 -2.17
C VAL A 151 -11.72 -29.71 -0.79
N TYR A 152 -10.87 -28.81 -0.29
CA TYR A 152 -10.52 -28.74 1.13
C TYR A 152 -11.56 -27.88 1.84
N HIS A 153 -12.18 -28.41 2.88
CA HIS A 153 -13.10 -27.67 3.75
C HIS A 153 -12.79 -28.00 5.21
N GLU A 154 -12.67 -26.96 6.02
CA GLU A 154 -12.42 -27.10 7.44
C GLU A 154 -13.21 -26.07 8.25
N ILE A 155 -13.92 -26.56 9.27
CA ILE A 155 -14.45 -25.73 10.35
C ILE A 155 -13.36 -25.60 11.42
N ILE A 156 -12.91 -24.38 11.67
CA ILE A 156 -11.79 -24.09 12.54
C ILE A 156 -12.29 -23.65 13.91
N ASN A 157 -11.90 -24.38 14.94
CA ASN A 157 -12.19 -24.03 16.32
C ASN A 157 -11.04 -23.24 16.95
N PRO A 158 -11.20 -21.94 17.25
CA PRO A 158 -10.14 -21.09 17.80
C PRO A 158 -9.85 -21.36 19.30
N GLY A 159 -10.57 -22.31 19.92
CA GLY A 159 -10.42 -22.67 21.32
C GLY A 159 -11.37 -21.95 22.27
N ARG A 160 -11.54 -22.49 23.48
CA ARG A 160 -12.59 -22.10 24.45
C ARG A 160 -12.64 -20.60 24.77
N GLN A 161 -11.47 -19.96 24.85
CA GLN A 161 -11.33 -18.54 25.17
C GLN A 161 -11.92 -17.62 24.09
N TRP A 162 -11.88 -18.04 22.82
CA TRP A 162 -12.44 -17.26 21.70
C TRP A 162 -13.89 -17.61 21.41
N GLN A 163 -14.34 -18.85 21.71
CA GLN A 163 -15.72 -19.29 21.53
C GLN A 163 -16.74 -18.47 22.34
N MET A 164 -16.45 -18.17 23.61
CA MET A 164 -17.36 -17.36 24.43
C MET A 164 -17.44 -15.91 23.94
N LEU A 165 -16.33 -15.34 23.47
CA LEU A 165 -16.31 -13.98 22.92
C LEU A 165 -17.05 -13.89 21.58
N SER A 166 -16.91 -14.89 20.71
CA SER A 166 -17.56 -14.90 19.39
C SER A 166 -19.07 -15.05 19.52
N MET A 167 -19.58 -15.91 20.41
CA MET A 167 -21.01 -16.10 20.67
C MET A 167 -21.74 -14.83 21.17
N VAL A 168 -21.02 -13.93 21.85
CA VAL A 168 -21.55 -12.69 22.41
C VAL A 168 -21.46 -11.52 21.41
N ARG A 169 -20.46 -11.54 20.51
CA ARG A 169 -20.17 -10.41 19.62
C ARG A 169 -20.64 -10.60 18.18
N THR A 170 -20.85 -11.82 17.69
CA THR A 170 -21.29 -12.02 16.30
C THR A 170 -22.78 -11.73 16.13
N ARG A 171 -23.11 -10.90 15.12
CA ARG A 171 -24.49 -10.64 14.67
C ARG A 171 -24.93 -11.56 13.53
N SER A 172 -24.01 -12.34 12.95
CA SER A 172 -24.31 -13.24 11.83
C SER A 172 -24.89 -14.56 12.34
N PRO A 173 -26.13 -14.93 11.97
CA PRO A 173 -26.72 -16.21 12.35
C PRO A 173 -25.91 -17.42 11.87
N LEU A 174 -25.29 -17.31 10.70
CA LEU A 174 -24.50 -18.37 10.08
C LEU A 174 -23.22 -18.63 10.88
N VAL A 175 -22.48 -17.58 11.22
CA VAL A 175 -21.28 -17.67 12.08
C VAL A 175 -21.62 -18.19 13.48
N ARG A 176 -22.81 -17.86 13.99
CA ARG A 176 -23.30 -18.37 15.27
C ARG A 176 -23.58 -19.87 15.22
N LEU A 177 -24.11 -20.37 14.10
CA LEU A 177 -24.32 -21.80 13.88
C LEU A 177 -22.99 -22.56 13.83
N ILE A 178 -21.98 -22.00 13.16
CA ILE A 178 -20.61 -22.57 13.12
C ILE A 178 -19.97 -22.61 14.51
N ALA A 179 -20.14 -21.56 15.33
CA ALA A 179 -19.66 -21.56 16.72
C ALA A 179 -20.31 -22.67 17.56
N LEU A 180 -21.62 -22.90 17.36
CA LEU A 180 -22.38 -23.93 18.08
C LEU A 180 -21.98 -25.35 17.66
N SER A 181 -21.79 -25.59 16.36
CA SER A 181 -21.36 -26.91 15.86
C SER A 181 -19.95 -27.27 16.37
N ALA A 182 -19.00 -26.35 16.30
CA ALA A 182 -17.64 -26.55 16.81
C ALA A 182 -17.61 -26.79 18.34
N HIS A 183 -18.56 -26.22 19.10
CA HIS A 183 -18.68 -26.49 20.53
C HIS A 183 -19.25 -27.88 20.83
N ALA A 184 -20.25 -28.32 20.05
CA ALA A 184 -20.83 -29.64 20.19
C ALA A 184 -19.81 -30.77 19.92
N GLU A 185 -18.95 -30.61 18.92
CA GLU A 185 -17.88 -31.57 18.61
C GLU A 185 -16.83 -31.67 19.73
N VAL A 186 -16.41 -30.53 20.30
CA VAL A 186 -15.48 -30.55 21.45
C VAL A 186 -16.11 -31.20 22.67
N ALA A 187 -17.40 -30.94 22.94
CA ALA A 187 -18.11 -31.57 24.05
C ALA A 187 -18.26 -33.09 23.85
N ALA A 188 -18.51 -33.54 22.61
CA ALA A 188 -18.60 -34.96 22.27
C ALA A 188 -17.24 -35.67 22.32
N GLY A 189 -16.15 -35.01 21.92
CA GLY A 189 -14.79 -35.57 21.99
C GLY A 189 -14.23 -35.75 23.41
N HIS A 190 -14.78 -35.06 24.42
CA HIS A 190 -14.47 -35.29 25.84
C HIS A 190 -15.33 -36.41 26.48
N ALA A 191 -16.21 -37.05 25.72
CA ALA A 191 -17.15 -38.07 26.18
C ALA A 191 -16.81 -39.49 25.66
N VAL A 192 -15.53 -39.78 25.42
CA VAL A 192 -15.02 -41.15 25.19
C VAL A 192 -14.04 -41.47 26.33
N PRO A 193 -14.18 -42.63 27.01
CA PRO A 193 -13.52 -42.93 28.29
C PRO A 193 -11.99 -42.99 28.25
#